data_AF-A0A0E3WXQ5-F1
#
_entry.id   AF-A0A0E3WXQ5-F1
#
_cell.length_a   1.000
_cell.length_b   1.000
_cell.length_c   1.000
_cell.angle_alpha   90.00
_cell.angle_beta   90.00
_cell.angle_gamma   90.00
#
_symmetry.space_group_name_H-M   'P 1'
#
loop_
_entity.id
_entity.type
_entity.pdbx_description
1 polymer ?
#
loop_
_entity_poly.entity_id
_entity_poly.type
_entity_poly.pdbx_seq_one_letter_code
_entity_poly.pdbx_strand_id
1 'polypeptide(L)' 'MLAERERYVYELAKDLNLSRQVVNLHLKRLEKAGFVESDLRLEDDDLRAKKFYRLKEFEVSLGMEDLKQIFK' A
#
# COMPACT_ATOMS: atom_id res chain seq x y z
N MET A 1 5.41 6.16 4.45
CA MET A 1 4.82 5.30 3.38
C MET A 1 4.58 3.86 3.89
N LEU A 2 3.99 2.95 3.09
CA LEU A 2 3.68 1.56 3.51
C LEU A 2 4.90 0.72 3.94
N ALA A 3 6.09 1.12 3.51
CA ALA A 3 7.36 0.50 3.91
C ALA A 3 7.78 0.86 5.36
N GLU A 4 7.24 1.94 5.92
CA GLU A 4 7.60 2.41 7.27
C GLU A 4 6.65 1.89 8.35
N ARG A 5 5.35 1.87 8.04
CA ARG A 5 4.30 1.40 8.94
C ARG A 5 3.06 0.98 8.16
N GLU A 6 2.21 0.19 8.81
CA GLU A 6 0.87 -0.08 8.32
C GLU A 6 0.03 1.19 8.21
N ARG A 7 -0.81 1.27 7.17
CA ARG A 7 -1.66 2.43 6.88
C ARG A 7 -3.04 1.96 6.44
N TYR A 8 -4.06 2.78 6.65
CA TYR A 8 -5.39 2.55 6.10
C TYR A 8 -5.68 3.48 4.91
N VAL A 9 -6.68 3.11 4.10
CA VAL A 9 -6.99 3.77 2.80
C VAL A 9 -7.13 5.28 2.91
N TYR A 10 -7.74 5.79 3.99
CA TYR A 10 -7.95 7.22 4.17
C TYR A 10 -6.64 7.99 4.40
N GLU A 11 -5.73 7.46 5.23
CA GLU A 11 -4.42 8.06 5.45
C GLU A 11 -3.63 8.15 4.14
N LEU A 12 -3.60 7.05 3.37
CA LEU A 12 -2.89 7.00 2.09
C LEU A 12 -3.50 7.95 1.06
N ALA A 13 -4.83 8.04 0.99
CA ALA A 13 -5.52 8.97 0.10
C ALA A 13 -5.19 10.43 0.42
N LYS A 14 -5.12 10.78 1.72
CA LYS A 14 -4.76 12.12 2.19
C LYS A 14 -3.30 12.46 1.85
N ASP A 15 -2.37 11.57 2.17
CA ASP A 15 -0.93 11.80 1.94
C ASP A 15 -0.57 11.87 0.46
N LEU A 16 -1.20 11.05 -0.38
CA LEU A 16 -0.95 11.01 -1.83
C LEU A 16 -1.76 12.04 -2.62
N ASN A 17 -2.66 12.79 -1.97
CA ASN A 17 -3.62 13.69 -2.61
C ASN A 17 -4.45 12.97 -3.71
N LEU A 18 -4.94 11.77 -3.40
CA LEU A 18 -5.73 10.91 -4.30
C LEU A 18 -7.11 10.60 -3.71
N SER A 19 -8.04 10.19 -4.58
CA SER A 19 -9.33 9.69 -4.10
C SER A 19 -9.17 8.34 -3.39
N ARG A 20 -10.04 8.07 -2.41
CA ARG A 20 -10.06 6.79 -1.68
C ARG A 20 -10.31 5.61 -2.64
N GLN A 21 -11.12 5.82 -3.68
CA GLN A 21 -11.43 4.82 -4.68
C GLN A 21 -10.18 4.41 -5.48
N VAL A 22 -9.36 5.37 -5.90
CA VAL A 22 -8.10 5.11 -6.63
C VAL A 22 -7.13 4.35 -5.74
N VAL A 23 -6.91 4.82 -4.50
CA VAL A 23 -6.02 4.15 -3.54
C VAL A 23 -6.46 2.72 -3.27
N ASN A 24 -7.75 2.49 -3.04
CA ASN A 24 -8.31 1.16 -2.82
C ASN A 24 -8.12 0.24 -4.04
N LEU A 25 -8.32 0.75 -5.25
CA LEU A 25 -8.08 0.00 -6.49
C LEU A 25 -6.63 -0.47 -6.60
N HIS A 26 -5.66 0.43 -6.35
CA HIS A 26 -4.24 0.09 -6.42
C HIS A 26 -3.81 -0.86 -5.30
N LEU A 27 -4.27 -0.67 -4.07
CA LEU A 27 -3.98 -1.58 -2.96
C LEU A 27 -4.50 -3.00 -3.23
N LYS A 28 -5.70 -3.15 -3.78
CA LYS A 28 -6.24 -4.46 -4.18
C LYS A 28 -5.38 -5.13 -5.26
N ARG A 29 -4.84 -4.36 -6.22
CA ARG A 29 -3.94 -4.89 -7.24
C ARG A 29 -2.60 -5.35 -6.65
N LEU A 30 -2.02 -4.56 -5.76
CA LEU A 30 -0.78 -4.91 -5.06
C LEU A 30 -0.95 -6.11 -4.12
N GLU A 31 -2.09 -6.19 -3.43
CA GLU A 31 -2.46 -7.34 -2.60
C GLU A 31 -2.60 -8.61 -3.45
N LYS A 32 -3.32 -8.54 -4.58
CA LYS A 32 -3.44 -9.67 -5.52
C LYS A 32 -2.10 -10.09 -6.11
N ALA A 33 -1.19 -9.14 -6.34
CA ALA A 33 0.16 -9.41 -6.82
C ALA A 33 1.12 -9.90 -5.72
N GLY A 34 0.67 -9.93 -4.46
CA GLY A 34 1.45 -10.45 -3.34
C GLY A 34 2.47 -9.50 -2.73
N PHE A 35 2.45 -8.20 -3.10
CA PHE A 35 3.36 -7.18 -2.57
C PHE A 35 2.87 -6.55 -1.26
N VAL A 36 1.57 -6.61 -0.99
CA VAL A 36 0.93 -6.02 0.17
C VAL A 36 0.01 -7.07 0.78
N GLU A 37 -0.18 -7.02 2.09
CA GLU A 37 -1.25 -7.74 2.77
C GLU A 37 -2.08 -6.79 3.62
N SER A 38 -3.22 -7.28 4.09
CA SER A 38 -4.14 -6.47 4.86
C SER A 38 -4.77 -7.22 6.01
N ASP A 39 -5.18 -6.43 7.01
CA ASP A 39 -5.84 -6.90 8.21
C ASP A 39 -7.02 -5.98 8.55
N LEU A 40 -8.14 -6.57 8.98
CA LEU A 40 -9.36 -5.84 9.31
C LEU A 40 -9.49 -5.77 10.83
N ARG A 41 -9.36 -4.57 11.40
CA ARG A 41 -9.41 -4.35 12.85
C ARG A 41 -10.60 -3.48 13.22
N LEU A 42 -11.27 -3.83 14.31
CA LEU A 42 -12.29 -2.98 14.93
C LEU A 42 -11.58 -1.86 15.69
N GLU A 43 -12.21 -0.69 15.76
CA GLU A 43 -11.77 0.34 16.71
C GLU A 43 -12.49 0.13 18.04
N ASP A 44 -11.77 0.30 19.14
CA ASP A 44 -12.33 0.12 20.48
C ASP A 44 -13.50 1.10 20.74
N ASP A 45 -13.49 2.26 20.07
CA ASP A 45 -14.47 3.34 20.25
C ASP A 45 -15.39 3.61 19.02
N ASP A 46 -15.20 2.90 17.90
CA ASP A 46 -16.05 3.02 16.70
C ASP A 46 -16.43 1.62 16.20
N LEU A 47 -17.73 1.39 15.97
CA LEU A 47 -18.27 0.14 15.42
C LEU A 47 -17.80 -0.14 13.97
N ARG A 48 -16.95 0.73 13.41
CA ARG A 48 -16.39 0.61 12.08
C ARG A 48 -15.09 -0.18 12.11
N ALA A 49 -15.06 -1.23 11.31
CA ALA A 49 -13.83 -1.93 11.01
C ALA A 49 -12.96 -1.11 10.04
N LYS A 50 -11.67 -0.93 10.37
CA LYS A 50 -10.66 -0.34 9.48
C LYS A 50 -9.79 -1.44 8.89
N LYS A 51 -9.63 -1.38 7.57
CA LYS A 51 -8.71 -2.26 6.84
C LYS A 51 -7.33 -1.61 6.77
N PHE A 52 -6.38 -2.18 7.49
CA PHE A 52 -4.97 -1.81 7.48
C PHE A 52 -4.25 -2.59 6.40
N TYR A 53 -3.27 -1.93 5.78
CA TYR A 53 -2.42 -2.52 4.75
C TYR A 53 -0.96 -2.38 5.18
N ARG A 54 -0.15 -3.41 4.94
CA ARG A 54 1.31 -3.38 5.13
C ARG A 54 2.03 -3.96 3.92
N LEU A 55 3.25 -3.47 3.68
CA LEU A 55 4.12 -4.05 2.67
C LEU A 55 4.55 -5.44 3.12
N LYS A 56 4.56 -6.40 2.18
CA LYS A 56 5.21 -7.70 2.38
C LYS A 56 6.69 -7.57 2.06
N GLU A 57 7.51 -8.42 2.66
CA GLU A 57 8.90 -8.54 2.24
C GLU A 57 8.97 -9.13 0.83
N PHE A 58 9.81 -8.54 0.00
CA PHE A 58 10.15 -9.02 -1.33
C PHE A 58 11.57 -8.58 -1.68
N GLU A 59 12.18 -9.31 -2.59
CA GLU A 59 13.49 -8.98 -3.14
C GLU A 59 13.33 -8.33 -4.51
N VAL A 60 14.23 -7.40 -4.83
CA VAL A 60 14.32 -6.78 -6.16
C VAL A 60 15.71 -7.03 -6.71
N SER A 61 15.78 -7.64 -7.88
CA SER A 61 17.01 -7.73 -8.67
C SER A 61 17.06 -6.57 -9.65
N LEU A 62 18.15 -5.79 -9.63
CA LEU A 62 18.37 -4.67 -10.53
C LEU A 62 19.57 -4.95 -11.44
N GLY A 63 19.36 -4.78 -12.74
CA GLY A 63 20.42 -4.82 -13.76
C GLY A 63 20.76 -3.44 -14.30
N MET A 64 21.82 -3.37 -15.11
CA MET A 64 22.26 -2.12 -15.75
C MET A 64 21.20 -1.50 -16.67
N GLU A 65 20.34 -2.31 -17.28
CA GLU A 65 19.26 -1.84 -18.15
C GLU A 65 18.14 -1.15 -17.35
N ASP A 66 17.79 -1.68 -16.18
CA ASP A 66 16.79 -1.08 -15.29
C ASP A 66 17.26 0.31 -14.82
N LEU A 67 18.52 0.43 -14.42
CA LEU A 67 19.11 1.70 -13.99
C LEU A 67 19.10 2.75 -15.10
N LYS A 68 19.41 2.37 -16.34
CA LYS A 68 19.35 3.28 -17.49
C LYS A 68 17.94 3.82 -17.75
N GLN A 69 16.90 3.03 -17.47
CA GLN A 69 15.51 3.47 -17.63
C GLN A 69 15.05 4.37 -16.46
N ILE A 70 15.47 4.07 -15.23
CA ILE A 70 15.09 4.84 -14.04
C ILE A 70 15.70 6.25 -14.05
N PHE A 71 16.95 6.41 -14.50
CA PHE A 71 17.68 7.69 -14.50
C PHE A 71 17.65 8.43 -15.84
N LYS A 72 16.69 8.12 -16.70
CA LYS A 72 16.51 8.79 -17.99
C LYS A 72 15.66 10.04 -17.85
#